data_AF-X1JP82-F1
#
_entry.id   AF-X1JP82-F1
#
_cell.length_a   1.000
_cell.length_b   1.000
_cell.length_c   1.000
_cell.angle_alpha   90.00
_cell.angle_beta   90.00
_cell.angle_gamma   90.00
#
_symmetry.space_group_name_H-M   'P 1'
#
loop_
_entity.id
_entity.type
_entity.pdbx_description
1 polymer ?
#
loop_
_entity_poly.entity_id
_entity_poly.type
_entity_poly.pdbx_seq_one_letter_code
_entity_poly.pdbx_strand_id
1 'polypeptide(L)' 'SSGWRTWSTKNIMDHEIGEWHVDVLGPEGELLKTVKFTIIKERP' A
#
# COMPACT_ATOMS: atom_id res chain seq x y z
N SER A 1 -5.78 -14.21 -18.92
CA SER A 1 -6.53 -13.47 -17.89
C SER A 1 -5.56 -12.59 -17.13
N SER A 2 -5.77 -11.27 -17.13
CA SER A 2 -4.96 -10.31 -16.38
C SER A 2 -5.35 -10.37 -14.91
N GLY A 3 -4.74 -11.29 -14.15
CA GLY A 3 -5.08 -11.54 -12.73
C GLY A 3 -4.55 -10.52 -11.73
N TRP A 4 -3.77 -9.53 -12.19
CA TRP A 4 -3.19 -8.51 -11.33
C TRP A 4 -4.10 -7.28 -11.31
N ARG A 5 -4.65 -6.96 -10.13
CA ARG A 5 -5.40 -5.71 -9.95
C ARG A 5 -4.42 -4.54 -10.03
N THR A 6 -4.67 -3.61 -10.95
CA THR A 6 -3.90 -2.36 -11.05
C THR A 6 -4.24 -1.36 -9.94
N TRP A 7 -5.33 -1.60 -9.20
CA TRP A 7 -5.81 -0.73 -8.13
C TRP A 7 -6.25 -1.55 -6.93
N SER A 8 -5.80 -1.14 -5.74
CA SER A 8 -6.27 -1.64 -4.46
C SER A 8 -6.64 -0.46 -3.56
N THR A 9 -7.66 -0.66 -2.71
CA THR A 9 -8.12 0.34 -1.75
C THR A 9 -8.27 -0.33 -0.38
N LYS A 10 -7.82 0.35 0.68
CA LYS A 10 -8.00 -0.07 2.07
C LYS A 10 -8.51 1.11 2.88
N ASN A 11 -9.55 0.88 3.68
CA ASN A 11 -9.96 1.83 4.71
C ASN A 11 -8.98 1.72 5.88
N ILE A 12 -8.43 2.84 6.31
CA ILE A 12 -7.45 2.93 7.39
C ILE A 12 -8.14 3.44 8.64
N MET A 13 -8.06 2.67 9.72
CA MET A 13 -8.63 3.06 11.02
C MET A 13 -7.67 3.95 11.80
N ASP A 14 -8.18 4.69 12.78
CA ASP A 14 -7.37 5.64 13.58
C ASP A 14 -6.11 5.00 14.21
N HIS A 15 -6.20 3.74 14.67
CA HIS A 15 -5.08 3.01 15.26
C HIS A 15 -4.09 2.45 14.22
N GLU A 16 -4.43 2.53 12.94
CA GLU A 16 -3.60 2.07 11.83
C GLU A 16 -2.81 3.22 11.18
N ILE A 17 -2.95 4.46 11.67
CA ILE A 17 -2.19 5.62 11.20
C ILE A 17 -0.71 5.49 11.63
N GLY A 18 0.23 5.95 10.80
CA GLY A 18 1.66 5.85 11.08
C GLY A 18 2.49 5.53 9.84
N GLU A 19 3.61 4.84 10.02
CA GLU A 19 4.48 4.41 8.92
C GLU A 19 3.85 3.26 8.14
N TRP A 20 3.84 3.41 6.82
CA TRP A 20 3.29 2.45 5.87
C TRP A 20 4.27 2.21 4.74
N HIS A 21 4.14 1.03 4.13
CA HIS A 21 4.77 0.76 2.86
C HIS A 21 3.88 -0.08 1.95
N VAL A 22 4.13 0.02 0.66
CA VAL A 22 3.57 -0.85 -0.37
C VAL A 22 4.72 -1.54 -1.08
N ASP A 23 4.67 -2.87 -1.09
CA ASP A 23 5.55 -3.71 -1.90
C ASP A 23 4.88 -4.01 -3.23
N VAL A 24 5.56 -3.64 -4.31
CA VAL A 24 5.19 -3.97 -5.68
C VAL A 24 5.91 -5.23 -6.06
N LEU A 25 5.15 -6.30 -6.24
CA LEU A 25 5.66 -7.60 -6.64
C LEU A 25 5.50 -7.80 -8.15
N GLY A 26 6.46 -8.49 -8.75
CA GLY A 26 6.38 -8.96 -10.13
C GLY A 26 5.56 -10.24 -10.25
N PRO A 27 5.36 -10.74 -11.48
CA PRO A 27 4.53 -11.90 -11.75
C PRO A 27 4.94 -13.17 -10.99
N GLU A 28 6.23 -13.30 -10.66
CA GLU A 28 6.80 -14.46 -9.96
C GLU A 28 6.96 -14.21 -8.44
N GLY A 29 6.39 -13.12 -7.93
CA GLY A 29 6.43 -12.75 -6.51
C GLY A 29 7.72 -12.07 -6.06
N GLU A 30 8.63 -11.76 -6.99
CA GLU A 30 9.84 -11.01 -6.70
C GLU A 30 9.51 -9.56 -6.34
N LEU A 31 10.24 -8.99 -5.37
CA LEU A 31 10.07 -7.59 -4.99
C LEU A 31 10.69 -6.68 -6.06
N LEU A 32 9.85 -5.91 -6.77
CA LEU A 32 10.30 -4.93 -7.75
C LEU A 32 10.57 -3.57 -7.12
N LYS A 33 9.75 -3.18 -6.14
CA LYS A 33 9.85 -1.86 -5.49
C LYS A 33 9.13 -1.84 -4.16
N THR A 34 9.68 -1.10 -3.20
CA THR A 34 8.98 -0.69 -1.98
C THR A 34 8.73 0.81 -2.01
N VAL A 35 7.50 1.23 -1.77
CA VAL A 35 7.11 2.64 -1.63
C VAL A 35 6.74 2.89 -0.18
N LYS A 36 7.52 3.74 0.50
CA LYS A 36 7.28 4.11 1.91
C LYS A 36 6.55 5.44 1.98
N PHE A 37 5.60 5.54 2.90
CA PHE A 37 4.89 6.78 3.18
C PHE A 37 4.34 6.76 4.61
N THR A 38 3.94 7.91 5.12
CA THR A 38 3.31 8.02 6.44
C THR A 38 1.88 8.47 6.23
N ILE A 39 0.94 7.71 6.78
CA ILE A 39 -0.45 8.16 6.88
C ILE A 39 -0.53 9.05 8.11
N ILE A 40 -1.04 10.26 7.94
CA ILE A 40 -1.29 11.21 9.03
C ILE A 40 -2.78 11.54 9.05
N LYS A 41 -3.32 11.76 10.24
CA LYS A 41 -4.67 12.30 10.39
C LYS A 41 -4.60 13.80 10.09
N GLU A 42 -5.26 14.26 9.04
CA GLU A 42 -5.48 15.70 8.88
C GLU A 42 -6.34 16.16 10.05
N ARG A 43 -5.84 17.16 10.79
CA ARG A 43 -6.67 17.87 11.77
C ARG A 43 -7.64 18.78 11.00
N PRO A 44 -8.91 18.84 11.41
CA PRO A 44 -9.83 19.87 10.89
C PRO A 44 -9.36 21.28 11.27
#